data_AF-A0A9Q9A0H2-F1
#
_entry.id   AF-A0A9Q9A0H2-F1
#
_cell.length_a   1.000
_cell.length_b   1.000
_cell.length_c   1.000
_cell.angle_alpha   90.00
_cell.angle_beta   90.00
_cell.angle_gamma   90.00
#
_symmetry.space_group_name_H-M   'P 1'
#
loop_
_entity.id
_entity.type
_entity.pdbx_description
1 polymer ?
#
loop_
_entity_poly.entity_id
_entity_poly.type
_entity_poly.pdbx_seq_one_letter_code
_entity_poly.pdbx_strand_id
1 'polypeptide(L)'
;MSMLILIAAAAAPAPALPQPDPARLKRDVAVMVGFGTRHTLSSTTDPKRGIGAARNWAAKRFEAIGRECGGCIRVERISRSFTGPRAPNGVVVEDVLGIQPGRDPDRVIIIGGHIDSRVTDVMDATSDAPGANDDASGVALVLEAARLLSKRRFDATIVYVAFSAEEQGLWGAELLADTAQKRGWNVTAMLNNDIVGNSLGQGGVVDANRVRVFSEGIRASEDLPQQQRRRGEGGEDDGPSRALAKTIDGIADAIPGRFDVVIDRRPDRFGRGGDHEPFLKRGYPAVRFSVGAENWDRQHQNLRTEKGVVYGDTIEGMDFAYLAKVTAINAATIARLAAAPAAPTTVGLVGDLSRDTQVSWTPVPGAAGYRIRWRANDTSAWAKSQDVQGSSAVLKQVPVDDNFIAVSALAADGTESLPTFGGRAPRR
;
A
#
# COMPACT_ATOMS: atom_id res chain seq x y z
N MET A 1 3.54 -37.91 -38.47
CA MET A 1 4.10 -36.85 -37.61
C MET A 1 3.39 -36.90 -36.28
N SER A 2 4.01 -37.55 -35.28
CA SER A 2 3.47 -37.60 -33.92
C SER A 2 3.60 -36.24 -33.26
N MET A 3 2.46 -35.66 -32.91
CA MET A 3 2.36 -34.38 -32.21
C MET A 3 2.72 -34.62 -30.74
N LEU A 4 3.96 -34.28 -30.35
CA LEU A 4 4.35 -34.25 -28.94
C LEU A 4 3.57 -33.13 -28.26
N ILE A 5 2.60 -33.49 -27.43
CA ILE A 5 1.99 -32.56 -26.47
C ILE A 5 3.04 -32.35 -25.37
N LEU A 6 3.76 -31.22 -25.42
CA LEU A 6 4.51 -30.75 -24.26
C LEU A 6 3.48 -30.34 -23.19
N ILE A 7 3.27 -31.22 -22.21
CA ILE A 7 2.62 -30.85 -20.96
C ILE A 7 3.61 -29.92 -20.25
N ALA A 8 3.34 -28.61 -20.27
CA ALA A 8 4.06 -27.67 -19.44
C ALA A 8 3.84 -28.08 -17.98
N ALA A 9 4.90 -28.54 -17.31
CA ALA A 9 4.87 -28.77 -15.88
C ALA A 9 4.56 -27.42 -15.21
N ALA A 10 3.38 -27.32 -14.59
CA ALA A 10 3.03 -26.16 -13.78
C ALA A 10 4.12 -26.00 -12.71
N ALA A 11 4.79 -24.85 -12.69
CA ALA A 11 5.77 -24.56 -11.65
C ALA A 11 5.08 -24.66 -10.27
N ALA A 12 5.72 -25.35 -9.33
CA ALA A 12 5.19 -25.43 -7.97
C ALA A 12 5.03 -24.01 -7.40
N PRO A 13 3.92 -23.70 -6.71
CA PRO A 13 3.70 -22.38 -6.16
C PRO A 13 4.84 -22.01 -5.20
N ALA A 14 5.24 -20.74 -5.21
CA ALA A 14 6.26 -20.24 -4.30
C ALA A 14 5.86 -20.55 -2.84
N PRO A 15 6.80 -20.96 -1.97
CA PRO A 15 6.48 -21.26 -0.58
C PRO A 15 5.80 -20.07 0.10
N ALA A 16 4.98 -20.30 1.13
CA ALA A 16 4.41 -19.21 1.92
C ALA A 16 5.50 -18.36 2.58
N LEU A 17 5.25 -17.07 2.79
CA LEU A 17 6.16 -16.23 3.57
C LEU A 17 6.16 -16.67 5.04
N PRO A 18 7.30 -16.56 5.74
CA PRO A 18 7.31 -16.73 7.19
C PRO A 18 6.36 -15.72 7.85
N GLN A 19 5.73 -16.12 8.96
CA GLN A 19 4.89 -15.23 9.73
C GLN A 19 5.71 -14.06 10.32
N PRO A 20 5.15 -12.85 10.37
CA PRO A 20 5.76 -11.72 11.09
C PRO A 20 5.93 -12.03 12.57
N ASP A 21 7.04 -11.58 13.16
CA ASP A 21 7.36 -11.80 14.58
C ASP A 21 6.88 -10.62 15.46
N PRO A 22 5.84 -10.80 16.30
CA PRO A 22 5.35 -9.76 17.21
C PRO A 22 6.44 -9.20 18.13
N ALA A 23 7.43 -10.00 18.52
CA ALA A 23 8.51 -9.55 19.38
C ALA A 23 9.50 -8.65 18.63
N ARG A 24 9.71 -8.84 17.33
CA ARG A 24 10.47 -7.90 16.48
C ARG A 24 9.75 -6.58 16.37
N LEU A 25 8.47 -6.62 16.02
CA LEU A 25 7.62 -5.45 15.91
C LEU A 25 7.64 -4.63 17.21
N LYS A 26 7.47 -5.29 18.36
CA LYS A 26 7.57 -4.63 19.68
C LYS A 26 8.92 -3.97 19.94
N ARG A 27 10.02 -4.63 19.58
CA ARG A 27 11.37 -4.06 19.76
C ARG A 27 11.58 -2.82 18.90
N ASP A 28 11.17 -2.88 17.64
CA ASP A 28 11.33 -1.76 16.70
C ASP A 28 10.47 -0.56 17.14
N VAL A 29 9.21 -0.78 17.57
CA VAL A 29 8.36 0.27 18.17
C VAL A 29 8.98 0.85 19.44
N ALA A 30 9.48 0.00 20.36
CA ALA A 30 10.09 0.46 21.61
C ALA A 30 11.30 1.37 21.39
N VAL A 31 12.12 1.09 20.37
CA VAL A 31 13.24 1.97 20.01
C VAL A 31 12.74 3.32 19.50
N MET A 32 11.73 3.33 18.63
CA MET A 32 11.16 4.58 18.11
C MET A 32 10.52 5.44 19.18
N VAL A 33 9.76 4.83 20.10
CA VAL A 33 9.22 5.48 21.30
C VAL A 33 10.36 6.08 22.16
N GLY A 34 11.48 5.38 22.26
CA GLY A 34 12.65 5.79 23.04
C GLY A 34 13.37 7.04 22.54
N PHE A 35 13.08 7.53 21.32
CA PHE A 35 13.62 8.82 20.84
C PHE A 35 12.95 10.03 21.49
N GLY A 36 11.95 9.81 22.36
CA GLY A 36 11.23 10.85 23.11
C GLY A 36 10.22 11.60 22.25
N THR A 37 10.69 12.26 21.21
CA THR A 37 9.85 12.80 20.13
C THR A 37 10.50 12.51 18.79
N ARG A 38 9.69 12.33 17.75
CA ARG A 38 10.15 12.26 16.36
C ARG A 38 9.54 13.39 15.54
N HIS A 39 9.10 14.47 16.18
CA HIS A 39 8.54 15.63 15.50
C HIS A 39 9.46 16.14 14.39
N THR A 40 8.92 16.49 13.23
CA THR A 40 9.71 16.92 12.06
C THR A 40 10.63 18.10 12.34
N LEU A 41 10.22 19.01 13.22
CA LEU A 41 11.02 20.18 13.63
C LEU A 41 11.97 19.90 14.82
N SER A 42 12.01 18.66 15.34
CA SER A 42 12.91 18.29 16.44
C SER A 42 14.36 18.14 15.96
N SER A 43 15.28 17.88 16.89
CA SER A 43 16.71 17.79 16.60
C SER A 43 17.02 16.82 15.47
N THR A 44 17.86 17.26 14.54
CA THR A 44 18.40 16.44 13.44
C THR A 44 19.80 15.90 13.75
N THR A 45 20.44 16.38 14.82
CA THR A 45 21.84 16.12 15.14
C THR A 45 22.03 15.38 16.46
N ASP A 46 21.04 15.40 17.36
CA ASP A 46 21.09 14.62 18.60
C ASP A 46 21.04 13.12 18.26
N PRO A 47 22.03 12.31 18.72
CA PRO A 47 22.09 10.89 18.39
C PRO A 47 21.07 10.01 19.12
N LYS A 48 20.37 10.56 20.13
CA LYS A 48 19.44 9.82 21.01
C LYS A 48 18.02 10.36 21.00
N ARG A 49 17.80 11.61 20.59
CA ARG A 49 16.46 12.25 20.59
C ARG A 49 16.15 12.88 19.25
N GLY A 50 14.87 12.89 18.86
CA GLY A 50 14.39 13.64 17.71
C GLY A 50 14.41 12.87 16.39
N ILE A 51 13.91 13.54 15.35
CA ILE A 51 13.74 12.99 14.00
C ILE A 51 15.08 12.59 13.36
N GLY A 52 16.19 13.26 13.71
CA GLY A 52 17.53 12.85 13.26
C GLY A 52 17.92 11.45 13.73
N ALA A 53 17.79 11.19 15.03
CA ALA A 53 18.06 9.88 15.63
C ALA A 53 17.19 8.79 15.01
N ALA A 54 15.88 9.06 14.85
CA ALA A 54 14.92 8.12 14.27
C ALA A 54 15.25 7.74 12.82
N ARG A 55 15.49 8.72 11.94
CA ARG A 55 15.85 8.45 10.53
C ARG A 55 17.17 7.69 10.42
N ASN A 56 18.17 8.06 11.23
CA ASN A 56 19.45 7.35 11.27
C ASN A 56 19.31 5.91 11.73
N TRP A 57 18.42 5.65 12.69
CA TRP A 57 18.12 4.30 13.13
C TRP A 57 17.41 3.50 12.02
N ALA A 58 16.39 4.05 11.37
CA ALA A 58 15.68 3.38 10.27
C ALA A 58 16.64 3.02 9.11
N ALA A 59 17.53 3.94 8.73
CA ALA A 59 18.55 3.67 7.70
C ALA A 59 19.45 2.50 8.08
N LYS A 60 19.96 2.47 9.33
CA LYS A 60 20.77 1.35 9.85
C LYS A 60 20.00 0.03 9.89
N ARG A 61 18.69 0.05 10.14
CA ARG A 61 17.85 -1.16 10.09
C ARG A 61 17.73 -1.69 8.66
N PHE A 62 17.46 -0.83 7.67
CA PHE A 62 17.48 -1.25 6.27
C PHE A 62 18.85 -1.77 5.81
N GLU A 63 19.94 -1.11 6.20
CA GLU A 63 21.31 -1.59 5.92
C GLU A 63 21.57 -2.97 6.55
N ALA A 64 21.10 -3.20 7.78
CA ALA A 64 21.25 -4.49 8.45
C ALA A 64 20.49 -5.60 7.72
N ILE A 65 19.23 -5.34 7.34
CA ILE A 65 18.44 -6.28 6.53
C ILE A 65 19.14 -6.54 5.18
N GLY A 66 19.65 -5.47 4.54
CA GLY A 66 20.43 -5.56 3.31
C GLY A 66 21.64 -6.48 3.46
N ARG A 67 22.41 -6.37 4.56
CA ARG A 67 23.54 -7.27 4.84
C ARG A 67 23.09 -8.72 5.05
N GLU A 68 21.99 -8.95 5.75
CA GLU A 68 21.43 -10.30 6.00
C GLU A 68 21.03 -11.03 4.71
N CYS A 69 20.66 -10.29 3.65
CA CYS A 69 20.34 -10.85 2.34
C CYS A 69 21.47 -10.71 1.29
N GLY A 70 22.71 -10.44 1.72
CA GLY A 70 23.86 -10.36 0.80
C GLY A 70 23.89 -9.09 -0.07
N GLY A 71 23.41 -7.96 0.46
CA GLY A 71 23.40 -6.67 -0.23
C GLY A 71 22.17 -6.43 -1.11
N CYS A 72 21.06 -7.14 -0.88
CA CYS A 72 19.88 -7.04 -1.75
C CYS A 72 19.04 -5.76 -1.55
N ILE A 73 19.28 -5.00 -0.48
CA ILE A 73 18.63 -3.70 -0.21
C ILE A 73 19.67 -2.59 -0.32
N ARG A 74 19.42 -1.62 -1.19
CA ARG A 74 20.15 -0.35 -1.29
C ARG A 74 19.44 0.70 -0.44
N VAL A 75 20.15 1.26 0.53
CA VAL A 75 19.62 2.36 1.34
C VAL A 75 19.85 3.68 0.63
N GLU A 76 18.81 4.51 0.57
CA GLU A 76 18.84 5.82 -0.05
C GLU A 76 18.11 6.82 0.85
N ARG A 77 18.56 8.08 0.84
CA ARG A 77 17.90 9.19 1.54
C ARG A 77 17.60 10.27 0.53
N ILE A 78 16.34 10.65 0.43
CA ILE A 78 15.90 11.75 -0.42
C ILE A 78 15.48 12.90 0.48
N SER A 79 15.79 14.13 0.08
CA SER A 79 15.48 15.30 0.90
C SER A 79 15.15 16.52 0.06
N ARG A 80 14.27 17.37 0.57
CA ARG A 80 14.11 18.76 0.09
C ARG A 80 13.57 19.67 1.18
N SER A 81 13.74 20.98 0.99
CA SER A 81 13.15 21.98 1.87
C SER A 81 11.66 22.18 1.58
N PHE A 82 10.88 22.32 2.65
CA PHE A 82 9.47 22.71 2.61
C PHE A 82 9.24 23.89 3.55
N THR A 83 8.27 24.73 3.19
CA THR A 83 7.80 25.84 4.02
C THR A 83 6.28 25.87 3.95
N GLY A 84 5.63 26.10 5.09
CA GLY A 84 4.17 26.19 5.17
C GLY A 84 3.70 26.54 6.58
N PRO A 85 2.38 26.56 6.83
CA PRO A 85 1.83 26.98 8.12
C PRO A 85 2.35 26.16 9.32
N ARG A 86 2.71 24.88 9.10
CA ARG A 86 3.26 23.96 10.12
C ARG A 86 4.79 23.92 10.16
N ALA A 87 5.46 24.73 9.35
CA ALA A 87 6.91 24.99 9.41
C ALA A 87 7.19 26.38 8.78
N PRO A 88 6.83 27.48 9.47
CA PRO A 88 6.88 28.82 8.88
C PRO A 88 8.31 29.29 8.56
N ASN A 89 9.30 28.77 9.30
CA ASN A 89 10.73 29.05 9.08
C ASN A 89 11.38 28.09 8.08
N GLY A 90 10.59 27.20 7.46
CA GLY A 90 11.07 26.13 6.61
C GLY A 90 11.70 24.96 7.39
N VAL A 91 11.72 23.79 6.75
CA VAL A 91 12.38 22.57 7.27
C VAL A 91 12.89 21.71 6.12
N VAL A 92 14.03 21.05 6.31
CA VAL A 92 14.50 20.00 5.40
C VAL A 92 13.82 18.69 5.79
N VAL A 93 12.90 18.24 4.94
CA VAL A 93 12.28 16.92 5.05
C VAL A 93 13.18 15.91 4.37
N GLU A 94 13.42 14.77 5.03
CA GLU A 94 14.24 13.68 4.50
C GLU A 94 13.52 12.35 4.75
N ASP A 95 13.26 11.60 3.69
CA ASP A 95 12.75 10.23 3.79
C ASP A 95 13.88 9.22 3.72
N VAL A 96 13.69 8.09 4.42
CA VAL A 96 14.64 6.98 4.40
C VAL A 96 14.04 5.83 3.61
N LEU A 97 14.74 5.43 2.55
CA LEU A 97 14.33 4.40 1.61
C LEU A 97 15.21 3.16 1.74
N GLY A 98 14.60 1.99 1.84
CA GLY A 98 15.22 0.71 1.49
C GLY A 98 14.72 0.26 0.13
N ILE A 99 15.60 0.13 -0.86
CA ILE A 99 15.23 -0.25 -2.22
C ILE A 99 15.73 -1.66 -2.49
N GLN A 100 14.82 -2.61 -2.69
CA GLN A 100 15.11 -3.97 -3.14
C GLN A 100 14.88 -4.03 -4.66
N PRO A 101 15.95 -4.04 -5.49
CA PRO A 101 15.81 -4.05 -6.95
C PRO A 101 15.12 -5.33 -7.45
N GLY A 102 14.15 -5.16 -8.34
CA GLY A 102 13.54 -6.23 -9.11
C GLY A 102 14.28 -6.52 -10.41
N ARG A 103 13.78 -7.50 -11.18
CA ARG A 103 14.24 -7.72 -12.57
C ARG A 103 13.86 -6.57 -13.49
N ASP A 104 12.72 -5.94 -13.22
CA ASP A 104 12.25 -4.70 -13.82
C ASP A 104 12.50 -3.54 -12.83
N PRO A 105 13.51 -2.68 -13.10
CA PRO A 105 13.85 -1.58 -12.20
C PRO A 105 12.83 -0.44 -12.22
N ASP A 106 12.00 -0.34 -13.26
CA ASP A 106 11.08 0.77 -13.46
C ASP A 106 9.68 0.46 -12.90
N ARG A 107 9.33 -0.83 -12.79
CA ARG A 107 8.10 -1.26 -12.11
C ARG A 107 8.29 -1.30 -10.61
N VAL A 108 7.61 -0.39 -9.91
CA VAL A 108 7.82 -0.16 -8.48
C VAL A 108 6.57 -0.49 -7.68
N ILE A 109 6.77 -1.12 -6.52
CA ILE A 109 5.78 -1.24 -5.45
C ILE A 109 6.33 -0.56 -4.22
N ILE A 110 5.55 0.33 -3.61
CA ILE A 110 5.94 1.13 -2.45
C ILE A 110 5.17 0.64 -1.24
N ILE A 111 5.85 0.50 -0.10
CA ILE A 111 5.24 0.30 1.21
C ILE A 111 5.84 1.28 2.20
N GLY A 112 4.98 1.98 2.94
CA GLY A 112 5.42 3.01 3.87
C GLY A 112 4.58 3.13 5.12
N GLY A 113 5.16 3.84 6.08
CA GLY A 113 4.56 4.43 7.27
C GLY A 113 5.41 5.64 7.68
N HIS A 114 4.85 6.58 8.42
CA HIS A 114 5.57 7.80 8.78
C HIS A 114 6.33 7.65 10.10
N ILE A 115 7.55 8.16 10.12
CA ILE A 115 8.45 8.04 11.25
C ILE A 115 8.31 9.22 12.21
N ASP A 116 7.76 10.36 11.77
CA ASP A 116 7.52 11.48 12.65
C ASP A 116 6.36 11.22 13.62
N SER A 117 6.34 11.99 14.70
CA SER A 117 5.29 11.94 15.71
C SER A 117 5.03 13.34 16.25
N ARG A 118 3.87 13.57 16.85
CA ARG A 118 3.56 14.84 17.50
C ARG A 118 2.69 14.69 18.73
N VAL A 119 2.72 15.72 19.56
CA VAL A 119 1.71 15.94 20.60
C VAL A 119 0.54 16.75 20.03
N THR A 120 -0.33 17.27 20.90
CA THR A 120 -1.54 18.00 20.50
C THR A 120 -1.25 19.30 19.76
N ASP A 121 -0.27 20.08 20.21
CA ASP A 121 0.20 21.22 19.45
C ASP A 121 1.13 20.74 18.33
N VAL A 122 0.70 20.99 17.09
CA VAL A 122 1.45 20.64 15.87
C VAL A 122 2.79 21.37 15.74
N MET A 123 3.01 22.43 16.52
CA MET A 123 4.24 23.20 16.52
C MET A 123 5.16 22.84 17.69
N ASP A 124 4.72 22.02 18.64
CA ASP A 124 5.57 21.60 19.76
C ASP A 124 6.52 20.48 19.34
N ALA A 125 7.74 20.91 19.00
CA ALA A 125 8.84 20.04 18.61
C ALA A 125 9.64 19.46 19.79
N THR A 126 9.27 19.80 21.02
CA THR A 126 10.10 19.58 22.21
C THR A 126 9.52 18.56 23.17
N SER A 127 8.20 18.56 23.37
CA SER A 127 7.53 17.62 24.26
C SER A 127 7.70 16.18 23.82
N ASP A 128 7.64 15.25 24.77
CA ASP A 128 7.65 13.82 24.48
C ASP A 128 6.38 13.45 23.69
N ALA A 129 6.59 12.90 22.51
CA ALA A 129 5.59 12.38 21.59
C ALA A 129 5.95 10.93 21.24
N PRO A 130 5.62 9.95 22.12
CA PRO A 130 6.02 8.57 21.93
C PRO A 130 5.58 7.98 20.59
N GLY A 131 4.37 8.32 20.10
CA GLY A 131 3.88 7.94 18.77
C GLY A 131 4.00 6.44 18.49
N ALA A 132 3.61 5.59 19.45
CA ALA A 132 3.78 4.14 19.37
C ALA A 132 2.94 3.51 18.25
N ASN A 133 1.70 3.96 18.10
CA ASN A 133 0.80 3.50 17.06
C ASN A 133 0.77 4.45 15.85
N ASP A 134 0.94 5.76 16.10
CA ASP A 134 0.92 6.89 15.18
C ASP A 134 2.32 7.57 15.11
N ASP A 135 3.26 7.08 14.28
CA ASP A 135 3.16 5.86 13.45
C ASP A 135 4.40 4.95 13.52
N ALA A 136 4.94 4.77 14.73
CA ALA A 136 5.97 3.73 14.93
C ALA A 136 5.46 2.33 14.54
N SER A 137 4.14 2.09 14.57
CA SER A 137 3.53 0.83 14.14
C SER A 137 3.70 0.56 12.64
N GLY A 138 3.43 1.55 11.78
CA GLY A 138 3.63 1.47 10.33
C GLY A 138 5.09 1.28 9.97
N VAL A 139 6.00 2.04 10.59
CA VAL A 139 7.45 1.89 10.34
C VAL A 139 7.97 0.51 10.78
N ALA A 140 7.53 -0.01 11.92
CA ALA A 140 7.92 -1.35 12.37
C ALA A 140 7.41 -2.44 11.40
N LEU A 141 6.19 -2.29 10.89
CA LEU A 141 5.62 -3.16 9.86
C LEU A 141 6.46 -3.12 8.57
N VAL A 142 6.87 -1.93 8.10
CA VAL A 142 7.71 -1.76 6.91
C VAL A 142 9.05 -2.49 7.07
N LEU A 143 9.70 -2.36 8.23
CA LEU A 143 10.98 -3.03 8.53
C LEU A 143 10.83 -4.56 8.55
N GLU A 144 9.77 -5.08 9.15
CA GLU A 144 9.50 -6.53 9.18
C GLU A 144 9.13 -7.07 7.79
N ALA A 145 8.35 -6.33 7.01
CA ALA A 145 8.07 -6.66 5.62
C ALA A 145 9.36 -6.74 4.78
N ALA A 146 10.26 -5.76 4.92
CA ALA A 146 11.57 -5.77 4.25
C ALA A 146 12.39 -7.01 4.61
N ARG A 147 12.41 -7.41 5.89
CA ARG A 147 13.11 -8.62 6.35
C ARG A 147 12.51 -9.92 5.80
N LEU A 148 11.19 -9.98 5.63
CA LEU A 148 10.51 -11.16 5.09
C LEU A 148 10.68 -11.28 3.57
N LEU A 149 10.54 -10.17 2.85
CA LEU A 149 10.54 -10.10 1.39
C LEU A 149 11.96 -10.15 0.78
N SER A 150 12.97 -9.60 1.48
CA SER A 150 14.38 -9.64 1.06
C SER A 150 14.94 -11.06 0.86
N LYS A 151 14.26 -12.08 1.37
CA LYS A 151 14.61 -13.50 1.18
C LYS A 151 14.25 -14.05 -0.20
N ARG A 152 13.60 -13.24 -1.05
CA ARG A 152 13.16 -13.60 -2.39
C ARG A 152 13.65 -12.57 -3.40
N ARG A 153 13.70 -12.98 -4.66
CA ARG A 153 13.86 -12.07 -5.79
C ARG A 153 12.51 -11.93 -6.48
N PHE A 154 12.20 -10.70 -6.89
CA PHE A 154 10.94 -10.35 -7.51
C PHE A 154 11.17 -9.75 -8.89
N ASP A 155 10.11 -9.69 -9.69
CA ASP A 155 10.14 -9.01 -10.96
C ASP A 155 10.04 -7.48 -10.74
N ALA A 156 9.16 -7.01 -9.85
CA ALA A 156 9.09 -5.60 -9.48
C ALA A 156 10.19 -5.19 -8.49
N THR A 157 10.60 -3.93 -8.57
CA THR A 157 11.37 -3.26 -7.52
C THR A 157 10.45 -2.92 -6.34
N ILE A 158 10.90 -3.22 -5.11
CA ILE A 158 10.17 -2.88 -3.90
C ILE A 158 10.89 -1.73 -3.20
N VAL A 159 10.15 -0.67 -2.87
CA VAL A 159 10.64 0.47 -2.11
C VAL A 159 9.96 0.47 -0.74
N TYR A 160 10.74 0.22 0.30
CA TYR A 160 10.37 0.36 1.69
C TYR A 160 10.69 1.78 2.13
N VAL A 161 9.74 2.52 2.69
CA VAL A 161 9.96 3.92 3.09
C VAL A 161 9.50 4.19 4.51
N ALA A 162 10.34 4.90 5.25
CA ALA A 162 9.96 5.62 6.46
C ALA A 162 9.81 7.09 6.08
N PHE A 163 8.56 7.54 5.91
CA PHE A 163 8.25 8.92 5.54
C PHE A 163 8.54 9.86 6.70
N SER A 164 9.00 11.07 6.42
CA SER A 164 9.00 12.15 7.40
C SER A 164 7.94 13.19 7.06
N ALA A 165 7.53 13.97 8.06
CA ALA A 165 6.67 15.14 7.89
C ALA A 165 5.27 14.82 7.34
N GLU A 166 4.70 13.66 7.69
CA GLU A 166 3.26 13.42 7.54
C GLU A 166 2.50 14.49 8.32
N GLU A 167 2.91 14.68 9.58
CA GLU A 167 2.22 15.51 10.57
C GLU A 167 2.30 17.01 10.25
N GLN A 168 3.25 17.40 9.39
CA GLN A 168 3.45 18.78 8.94
C GLN A 168 2.82 19.05 7.56
N GLY A 169 2.24 18.05 6.91
CA GLY A 169 1.46 18.22 5.68
C GLY A 169 1.80 17.23 4.56
N LEU A 170 2.08 15.97 4.91
CA LEU A 170 2.37 14.88 3.95
C LEU A 170 3.62 15.14 3.09
N TRP A 171 4.59 15.88 3.63
CA TRP A 171 5.69 16.41 2.83
C TRP A 171 6.69 15.33 2.40
N GLY A 172 6.92 14.29 3.20
CA GLY A 172 7.71 13.13 2.78
C GLY A 172 7.05 12.40 1.61
N ALA A 173 5.77 12.05 1.74
CA ALA A 173 5.03 11.43 0.64
C ALA A 173 4.99 12.28 -0.63
N GLU A 174 4.81 13.60 -0.54
CA GLU A 174 4.91 14.51 -1.68
C GLU A 174 6.30 14.47 -2.32
N LEU A 175 7.37 14.47 -1.50
CA LEU A 175 8.74 14.35 -1.97
C LEU A 175 8.98 13.02 -2.71
N LEU A 176 8.53 11.89 -2.17
CA LEU A 176 8.71 10.59 -2.83
C LEU A 176 7.84 10.46 -4.09
N ALA A 177 6.59 10.94 -4.07
CA ALA A 177 5.72 10.88 -5.25
C ALA A 177 6.30 11.71 -6.42
N ASP A 178 6.82 12.91 -6.14
CA ASP A 178 7.53 13.72 -7.14
C ASP A 178 8.82 13.04 -7.62
N THR A 179 9.52 12.36 -6.71
CA THR A 179 10.74 11.62 -7.03
C THR A 179 10.43 10.43 -7.93
N ALA A 180 9.35 9.69 -7.68
CA ALA A 180 8.88 8.60 -8.53
C ALA A 180 8.57 9.08 -9.96
N GLN A 181 7.88 10.22 -10.08
CA GLN A 181 7.58 10.81 -11.39
C GLN A 181 8.87 11.23 -12.12
N LYS A 182 9.81 11.88 -11.43
CA LYS A 182 11.11 12.28 -12.01
C LYS A 182 11.97 11.10 -12.44
N ARG A 183 11.90 9.98 -11.73
CA ARG A 183 12.62 8.75 -12.08
C ARG A 183 11.94 7.94 -13.19
N GLY A 184 10.73 8.32 -13.60
CA GLY A 184 9.94 7.54 -14.55
C GLY A 184 9.43 6.22 -13.97
N TRP A 185 9.33 6.11 -12.65
CA TRP A 185 8.82 4.90 -12.00
C TRP A 185 7.36 4.65 -12.35
N ASN A 186 7.09 3.44 -12.81
CA ASN A 186 5.75 2.89 -12.93
C ASN A 186 5.33 2.29 -11.59
N VAL A 187 4.79 3.14 -10.70
CA VAL A 187 4.30 2.70 -9.38
C VAL A 187 2.99 1.93 -9.57
N THR A 188 3.04 0.62 -9.39
CA THR A 188 1.87 -0.27 -9.54
C THR A 188 1.01 -0.39 -8.29
N ALA A 189 1.58 -0.10 -7.12
CA ALA A 189 0.89 -0.08 -5.84
C ALA A 189 1.70 0.72 -4.82
N MET A 190 1.01 1.52 -4.01
CA MET A 190 1.54 2.14 -2.80
C MET A 190 0.66 1.75 -1.60
N LEU A 191 1.25 1.11 -0.61
CA LEU A 191 0.59 0.67 0.62
C LEU A 191 1.05 1.59 1.76
N ASN A 192 0.19 2.52 2.16
CA ASN A 192 0.39 3.35 3.34
C ASN A 192 -0.13 2.63 4.58
N ASN A 193 0.67 2.50 5.62
CA ASN A 193 0.30 1.88 6.89
C ASN A 193 0.41 2.94 7.97
N ASP A 194 -0.72 3.40 8.49
CA ASP A 194 -0.79 4.50 9.45
C ASP A 194 -1.84 4.17 10.51
N ILE A 195 -1.36 4.04 11.75
CA ILE A 195 -2.14 3.57 12.90
C ILE A 195 -2.63 2.14 12.61
N VAL A 196 -1.72 1.17 12.70
CA VAL A 196 -1.94 -0.24 12.30
C VAL A 196 -1.67 -1.26 13.43
N GLY A 197 -1.55 -0.80 14.67
CA GLY A 197 -1.02 -1.59 15.78
C GLY A 197 -1.88 -1.69 17.03
N ASN A 198 -3.18 -1.35 17.00
CA ASN A 198 -4.09 -1.51 18.15
C ASN A 198 -5.40 -2.23 17.81
N SER A 199 -5.93 -3.00 18.76
CA SER A 199 -7.26 -3.62 18.66
C SER A 199 -8.32 -2.96 19.56
N LEU A 200 -7.91 -2.06 20.47
CA LEU A 200 -8.79 -1.35 21.39
C LEU A 200 -8.98 0.10 20.94
N GLY A 201 -10.17 0.41 20.42
CA GLY A 201 -10.63 1.75 20.06
C GLY A 201 -11.11 2.57 21.26
N GLN A 202 -11.52 3.81 20.99
CA GLN A 202 -12.10 4.70 22.01
C GLN A 202 -13.41 4.11 22.57
N GLY A 203 -13.71 4.40 23.84
CA GLY A 203 -14.96 3.95 24.47
C GLY A 203 -15.04 2.44 24.73
N GLY A 204 -13.92 1.71 24.63
CA GLY A 204 -13.86 0.28 24.90
C GLY A 204 -14.24 -0.61 23.72
N VAL A 205 -14.38 -0.05 22.51
CA VAL A 205 -14.65 -0.82 21.29
C VAL A 205 -13.44 -1.71 20.99
N VAL A 206 -13.64 -3.03 20.92
CA VAL A 206 -12.58 -3.98 20.57
C VAL A 206 -12.81 -4.50 19.16
N ASP A 207 -11.83 -4.29 18.29
CA ASP A 207 -11.76 -4.89 16.96
C ASP A 207 -10.37 -5.51 16.72
N ALA A 208 -10.22 -6.77 17.13
CA ALA A 208 -9.00 -7.55 16.95
C ALA A 208 -9.01 -8.41 15.67
N ASN A 209 -10.08 -8.33 14.88
CA ASN A 209 -10.36 -9.24 13.78
C ASN A 209 -10.39 -8.55 12.42
N ARG A 210 -10.33 -7.21 12.36
CA ARG A 210 -10.38 -6.48 11.10
C ARG A 210 -9.34 -5.37 11.02
N VAL A 211 -8.86 -5.13 9.81
CA VAL A 211 -8.12 -3.91 9.43
C VAL A 211 -8.91 -3.19 8.35
N ARG A 212 -8.88 -1.87 8.35
CA ARG A 212 -9.55 -1.04 7.33
C ARG A 212 -8.55 -0.70 6.23
N VAL A 213 -8.99 -0.79 4.98
CA VAL A 213 -8.23 -0.39 3.81
C VAL A 213 -9.02 0.66 3.06
N PHE A 214 -8.58 1.92 3.19
CA PHE A 214 -9.14 3.04 2.46
C PHE A 214 -8.59 3.07 1.05
N SER A 215 -9.47 3.35 0.09
CA SER A 215 -9.06 3.60 -1.28
C SER A 215 -10.03 4.56 -1.96
N GLU A 216 -9.50 5.41 -2.82
CA GLU A 216 -10.33 6.23 -3.69
C GLU A 216 -11.12 5.36 -4.69
N GLY A 217 -12.28 5.88 -5.10
CA GLY A 217 -13.05 5.32 -6.22
C GLY A 217 -12.90 6.16 -7.48
N ILE A 218 -13.37 7.41 -7.39
CA ILE A 218 -13.07 8.46 -8.38
C ILE A 218 -11.63 8.92 -8.15
N ARG A 219 -10.84 8.99 -9.22
CA ARG A 219 -9.41 9.29 -9.09
C ARG A 219 -9.18 10.77 -8.91
N ALA A 220 -8.38 11.14 -7.91
CA ALA A 220 -7.96 12.53 -7.69
C ALA A 220 -7.18 13.12 -8.88
N SER A 221 -6.52 12.27 -9.67
CA SER A 221 -5.68 12.67 -10.80
C SER A 221 -6.43 12.88 -12.12
N GLU A 222 -7.74 12.59 -12.18
CA GLU A 222 -8.47 12.63 -13.45
C GLU A 222 -8.86 14.04 -13.87
N ASP A 223 -8.58 14.37 -15.13
CA ASP A 223 -9.11 15.56 -15.78
C ASP A 223 -10.61 15.42 -16.11
N LEU A 224 -11.26 16.53 -16.45
CA LEU A 224 -12.69 16.53 -16.73
C LEU A 224 -13.10 15.54 -17.85
N PRO A 225 -12.40 15.46 -19.00
CA PRO A 225 -12.68 14.42 -20.00
C PRO A 225 -12.58 12.98 -19.48
N GLN A 226 -11.57 12.66 -18.65
CA GLN A 226 -11.43 11.35 -18.02
C GLN A 226 -12.59 11.05 -17.08
N GLN A 227 -12.99 12.02 -16.25
CA GLN A 227 -14.15 11.90 -15.36
C GLN A 227 -15.45 11.66 -16.14
N GLN A 228 -15.67 12.39 -17.24
CA GLN A 228 -16.84 12.21 -18.10
C GLN A 228 -16.89 10.81 -18.73
N ARG A 229 -15.75 10.27 -19.16
CA ARG A 229 -15.67 8.89 -19.66
C ARG A 229 -16.03 7.88 -18.58
N ARG A 230 -15.42 7.99 -17.39
CA ARG A 230 -15.75 7.12 -16.23
C ARG A 230 -17.24 7.13 -15.93
N ARG A 231 -17.87 8.30 -15.87
CA ARG A 231 -19.32 8.43 -15.64
C ARG A 231 -20.19 7.74 -16.70
N GLY A 232 -19.70 7.64 -17.94
CA GLY A 232 -20.43 6.99 -19.03
C GLY A 232 -20.18 5.48 -19.15
N GLU A 233 -19.08 4.98 -18.61
CA GLU A 233 -18.65 3.57 -18.64
C GLU A 233 -18.96 2.83 -17.33
N GLY A 234 -19.11 3.57 -16.22
CA GLY A 234 -19.04 3.03 -14.88
C GLY A 234 -17.60 2.81 -14.41
N GLY A 235 -17.44 2.09 -13.30
CA GLY A 235 -16.13 1.73 -12.75
C GLY A 235 -15.61 2.65 -11.66
N GLU A 236 -16.48 3.46 -11.04
CA GLU A 236 -16.16 4.24 -9.84
C GLU A 236 -15.71 3.35 -8.67
N ASP A 237 -16.14 2.08 -8.64
CA ASP A 237 -15.69 1.06 -7.68
C ASP A 237 -14.67 0.08 -8.28
N ASP A 238 -14.00 0.39 -9.38
CA ASP A 238 -13.01 -0.49 -10.02
C ASP A 238 -11.78 0.26 -10.57
N GLY A 239 -11.55 1.49 -10.10
CA GLY A 239 -10.29 2.19 -10.32
C GLY A 239 -9.07 1.46 -9.72
N PRO A 240 -7.83 1.79 -10.10
CA PRO A 240 -6.62 1.04 -9.71
C PRO A 240 -6.45 0.91 -8.20
N SER A 241 -6.70 1.97 -7.44
CA SER A 241 -6.64 1.95 -5.97
C SER A 241 -7.73 1.04 -5.36
N ARG A 242 -8.93 1.00 -5.96
CA ARG A 242 -9.98 0.08 -5.54
C ARG A 242 -9.71 -1.37 -5.95
N ALA A 243 -9.14 -1.58 -7.13
CA ALA A 243 -8.66 -2.88 -7.58
C ALA A 243 -7.56 -3.42 -6.63
N LEU A 244 -6.67 -2.54 -6.17
CA LEU A 244 -5.67 -2.82 -5.15
C LEU A 244 -6.33 -3.21 -3.81
N ALA A 245 -7.29 -2.43 -3.32
CA ALA A 245 -8.02 -2.76 -2.09
C ALA A 245 -8.77 -4.11 -2.15
N LYS A 246 -9.49 -4.39 -3.25
CA LYS A 246 -10.15 -5.69 -3.48
C LYS A 246 -9.15 -6.85 -3.59
N THR A 247 -7.96 -6.59 -4.13
CA THR A 247 -6.88 -7.59 -4.20
C THR A 247 -6.30 -7.88 -2.82
N ILE A 248 -6.10 -6.85 -2.00
CA ILE A 248 -5.66 -6.98 -0.60
C ILE A 248 -6.67 -7.81 0.21
N ASP A 249 -7.95 -7.51 0.05
CA ASP A 249 -9.05 -8.23 0.70
C ASP A 249 -9.04 -9.73 0.36
N GLY A 250 -9.01 -10.07 -0.93
CA GLY A 250 -8.92 -11.48 -1.35
C GLY A 250 -7.61 -12.18 -0.93
N ILE A 251 -6.53 -11.43 -0.66
CA ILE A 251 -5.29 -12.00 -0.10
C ILE A 251 -5.45 -12.25 1.39
N ALA A 252 -6.10 -11.34 2.12
CA ALA A 252 -6.38 -11.52 3.54
C ALA A 252 -7.26 -12.75 3.79
N ASP A 253 -8.28 -12.97 2.96
CA ASP A 253 -9.14 -14.17 3.01
C ASP A 253 -8.37 -15.49 2.89
N ALA A 254 -7.25 -15.48 2.14
CA ALA A 254 -6.41 -16.66 1.94
C ALA A 254 -5.42 -16.90 3.09
N ILE A 255 -5.23 -15.92 4.00
CA ILE A 255 -4.33 -16.06 5.15
C ILE A 255 -5.07 -16.78 6.30
N PRO A 256 -4.55 -17.89 6.83
CA PRO A 256 -5.14 -18.56 7.98
C PRO A 256 -5.14 -17.64 9.22
N GLY A 257 -6.22 -17.68 10.00
CA GLY A 257 -6.27 -16.98 11.30
C GLY A 257 -7.43 -16.01 11.51
N ARG A 258 -8.43 -15.97 10.61
CA ARG A 258 -9.64 -15.13 10.68
C ARG A 258 -9.30 -13.68 11.01
N PHE A 259 -8.74 -12.98 10.04
CA PHE A 259 -8.47 -11.54 10.11
C PHE A 259 -8.85 -10.91 8.78
N ASP A 260 -9.91 -10.11 8.81
CA ASP A 260 -10.64 -9.62 7.64
C ASP A 260 -10.19 -8.19 7.25
N VAL A 261 -10.40 -7.82 5.99
CA VAL A 261 -10.11 -6.49 5.46
C VAL A 261 -11.41 -5.79 5.14
N VAL A 262 -11.68 -4.69 5.86
CA VAL A 262 -12.82 -3.83 5.53
C VAL A 262 -12.38 -2.81 4.50
N ILE A 263 -12.91 -2.91 3.28
CA ILE A 263 -12.67 -1.91 2.25
C ILE A 263 -13.50 -0.66 2.52
N ASP A 264 -12.84 0.43 2.92
CA ASP A 264 -13.45 1.75 3.03
C ASP A 264 -13.53 2.41 1.65
N ARG A 265 -14.76 2.74 1.23
CA ARG A 265 -15.05 3.30 -0.11
C ARG A 265 -14.83 4.79 -0.25
N ARG A 266 -13.69 5.26 0.25
CA ARG A 266 -13.25 6.66 0.25
C ARG A 266 -11.73 6.72 0.43
N PRO A 267 -11.06 7.79 -0.01
CA PRO A 267 -9.61 7.94 0.16
C PRO A 267 -9.19 7.93 1.63
N ASP A 268 -9.90 8.62 2.53
CA ASP A 268 -9.60 8.61 3.97
C ASP A 268 -10.87 8.94 4.80
N ARG A 269 -10.67 9.06 6.12
CA ARG A 269 -11.59 9.51 7.15
C ARG A 269 -11.93 10.99 6.96
N PHE A 270 -13.07 11.41 7.49
CA PHE A 270 -13.48 12.81 7.41
C PHE A 270 -12.47 13.74 8.09
N GLY A 271 -12.01 14.78 7.37
CA GLY A 271 -11.11 15.80 7.88
C GLY A 271 -9.67 15.33 8.14
N ARG A 272 -9.31 14.13 7.68
CA ARG A 272 -7.96 13.56 7.81
C ARG A 272 -7.42 13.17 6.43
N GLY A 273 -6.14 12.88 6.38
CA GLY A 273 -5.45 12.29 5.24
C GLY A 273 -4.34 11.38 5.71
N GLY A 274 -3.44 11.01 4.80
CA GLY A 274 -2.21 10.30 5.09
C GLY A 274 -1.35 10.17 3.83
N ASP A 275 -0.17 9.58 3.97
CA ASP A 275 0.88 9.54 2.94
C ASP A 275 0.48 8.90 1.59
N HIS A 276 -0.62 8.17 1.51
CA HIS A 276 -1.17 7.69 0.23
C HIS A 276 -1.71 8.82 -0.67
N GLU A 277 -2.16 9.96 -0.14
CA GLU A 277 -2.84 11.00 -0.93
C GLU A 277 -1.96 11.68 -1.99
N PRO A 278 -0.68 12.04 -1.71
CA PRO A 278 0.21 12.56 -2.75
C PRO A 278 0.35 11.59 -3.94
N PHE A 279 0.40 10.28 -3.68
CA PHE A 279 0.47 9.27 -4.74
C PHE A 279 -0.82 9.25 -5.58
N LEU A 280 -1.99 9.31 -4.95
CA LEU A 280 -3.28 9.42 -5.65
C LEU A 280 -3.33 10.67 -6.54
N LYS A 281 -2.85 11.82 -6.06
CA LYS A 281 -2.79 13.07 -6.83
C LYS A 281 -1.86 12.97 -8.05
N ARG A 282 -0.86 12.10 -8.03
CA ARG A 282 0.02 11.78 -9.17
C ARG A 282 -0.52 10.66 -10.07
N GLY A 283 -1.69 10.10 -9.74
CA GLY A 283 -2.34 9.03 -10.50
C GLY A 283 -1.79 7.64 -10.22
N TYR A 284 -1.00 7.48 -9.16
CA TYR A 284 -0.51 6.17 -8.74
C TYR A 284 -1.57 5.43 -7.92
N PRO A 285 -1.74 4.10 -8.10
CA PRO A 285 -2.62 3.31 -7.25
C PRO A 285 -2.09 3.30 -5.81
N ALA A 286 -2.89 3.79 -4.87
CA ALA A 286 -2.50 3.87 -3.47
C ALA A 286 -3.66 3.55 -2.52
N VAL A 287 -3.35 2.97 -1.38
CA VAL A 287 -4.31 2.63 -0.31
C VAL A 287 -3.74 2.99 1.05
N ARG A 288 -4.61 3.18 2.04
CA ARG A 288 -4.23 3.35 3.45
C ARG A 288 -4.80 2.24 4.31
N PHE A 289 -3.92 1.54 5.02
CA PHE A 289 -4.28 0.64 6.12
C PHE A 289 -4.45 1.45 7.39
N SER A 290 -5.49 1.15 8.16
CA SER A 290 -5.64 1.65 9.51
C SER A 290 -6.45 0.67 10.34
N VAL A 291 -6.33 0.78 11.65
CA VAL A 291 -7.00 -0.10 12.61
C VAL A 291 -8.52 -0.18 12.44
N GLY A 292 -9.10 -1.31 12.82
CA GLY A 292 -10.55 -1.53 12.77
C GLY A 292 -11.34 -0.53 13.62
N ALA A 293 -10.78 -0.15 14.77
CA ALA A 293 -11.32 0.86 15.67
C ALA A 293 -10.21 1.76 16.22
N GLU A 294 -10.31 3.06 15.91
CA GLU A 294 -9.34 4.05 16.38
C GLU A 294 -9.58 4.47 17.82
N ASN A 295 -8.50 4.86 18.48
CA ASN A 295 -8.52 5.45 19.80
C ASN A 295 -7.92 6.86 19.78
N TRP A 296 -8.76 7.89 19.78
CA TRP A 296 -8.32 9.29 19.70
C TRP A 296 -7.68 9.83 20.99
N ASP A 297 -7.84 9.13 22.11
CA ASP A 297 -7.11 9.44 23.35
C ASP A 297 -5.61 9.09 23.22
N ARG A 298 -5.27 8.31 22.18
CA ARG A 298 -3.92 7.82 21.86
C ARG A 298 -3.43 8.31 20.50
N GLN A 299 -3.92 9.46 20.03
CA GLN A 299 -3.47 10.08 18.78
C GLN A 299 -3.31 11.58 18.98
N HIS A 300 -2.14 12.11 18.65
CA HIS A 300 -1.83 13.55 18.77
C HIS A 300 -2.18 14.10 20.17
N GLN A 301 -1.88 13.35 21.21
CA GLN A 301 -2.16 13.73 22.59
C GLN A 301 -0.88 13.99 23.38
N ASN A 302 -0.88 15.07 24.16
CA ASN A 302 0.06 15.24 25.26
C ASN A 302 -0.09 14.08 26.26
N LEU A 303 1.04 13.59 26.79
CA LEU A 303 1.06 12.61 27.86
C LEU A 303 0.43 13.20 29.12
N ARG A 304 -0.72 12.68 29.53
CA ARG A 304 -1.41 13.11 30.76
C ARG A 304 -2.40 12.07 31.23
N THR A 305 -2.81 12.19 32.49
CA THR A 305 -4.02 11.52 32.99
C THR A 305 -5.00 12.60 33.43
N GLU A 306 -6.22 12.55 32.89
CA GLU A 306 -7.26 13.53 33.20
C GLU A 306 -8.58 12.81 33.42
N LYS A 307 -9.21 13.03 34.59
CA LYS A 307 -10.50 12.42 34.97
C LYS A 307 -10.52 10.88 34.81
N GLY A 308 -9.38 10.23 35.10
CA GLY A 308 -9.23 8.77 35.01
C GLY A 308 -8.96 8.25 33.59
N VAL A 309 -8.89 9.11 32.57
CA VAL A 309 -8.51 8.76 31.20
C VAL A 309 -7.02 9.03 31.01
N VAL A 310 -6.28 8.03 30.54
CA VAL A 310 -4.87 8.15 30.18
C VAL A 310 -4.77 8.54 28.72
N TYR A 311 -4.15 9.69 28.46
CA TYR A 311 -3.90 10.23 27.14
C TYR A 311 -2.44 10.06 26.74
N GLY A 312 -2.22 9.82 25.46
CA GLY A 312 -0.89 9.64 24.89
C GLY A 312 -0.77 8.34 24.11
N ASP A 313 -0.01 8.39 23.03
CA ASP A 313 0.22 7.25 22.16
C ASP A 313 1.42 6.42 22.61
N THR A 314 1.25 5.65 23.69
CA THR A 314 2.33 4.90 24.32
C THR A 314 2.32 3.41 23.95
N ILE A 315 3.42 2.72 24.22
CA ILE A 315 3.59 1.30 23.85
C ILE A 315 2.58 0.38 24.57
N GLU A 316 2.04 0.79 25.71
CA GLU A 316 1.00 0.08 26.45
C GLU A 316 -0.33 0.02 25.69
N GLY A 317 -0.53 0.93 24.73
CA GLY A 317 -1.71 0.96 23.88
C GLY A 317 -1.69 -0.02 22.71
N MET A 318 -0.56 -0.70 22.50
CA MET A 318 -0.29 -1.55 21.34
C MET A 318 -0.81 -2.98 21.51
N ASP A 319 -1.22 -3.57 20.39
CA ASP A 319 -1.48 -4.99 20.20
C ASP A 319 -0.54 -5.54 19.11
N PHE A 320 0.57 -6.16 19.53
CA PHE A 320 1.58 -6.66 18.59
C PHE A 320 1.14 -7.94 17.86
N ALA A 321 0.15 -8.67 18.36
CA ALA A 321 -0.43 -9.79 17.63
C ALA A 321 -1.32 -9.27 16.49
N TYR A 322 -2.09 -8.20 16.74
CA TYR A 322 -2.81 -7.47 15.70
C TYR A 322 -1.85 -6.92 14.62
N LEU A 323 -0.80 -6.19 15.04
CA LEU A 323 0.18 -5.62 14.12
C LEU A 323 0.85 -6.69 13.23
N ALA A 324 1.13 -7.87 13.79
CA ALA A 324 1.68 -8.99 13.03
C ALA A 324 0.72 -9.50 11.94
N LYS A 325 -0.60 -9.52 12.20
CA LYS A 325 -1.60 -9.89 11.18
C LYS A 325 -1.67 -8.87 10.05
N VAL A 326 -1.66 -7.57 10.36
CA VAL A 326 -1.62 -6.50 9.34
C VAL A 326 -0.32 -6.56 8.52
N THR A 327 0.80 -6.85 9.18
CA THR A 327 2.10 -7.06 8.52
C THR A 327 2.06 -8.25 7.56
N ALA A 328 1.38 -9.34 7.92
CA ALA A 328 1.25 -10.52 7.08
C ALA A 328 0.48 -10.22 5.79
N ILE A 329 -0.63 -9.46 5.88
CA ILE A 329 -1.40 -9.02 4.71
C ILE A 329 -0.54 -8.16 3.78
N ASN A 330 0.17 -7.16 4.32
CA ASN A 330 1.06 -6.29 3.55
C ASN A 330 2.15 -7.09 2.82
N ALA A 331 2.85 -7.97 3.54
CA ALA A 331 3.93 -8.77 2.97
C ALA A 331 3.41 -9.76 1.90
N ALA A 332 2.27 -10.41 2.13
CA ALA A 332 1.64 -11.30 1.15
C ALA A 332 1.18 -10.54 -0.11
N THR A 333 0.62 -9.34 0.07
CA THR A 333 0.20 -8.47 -1.03
C THR A 333 1.39 -8.09 -1.91
N ILE A 334 2.46 -7.60 -1.30
CA ILE A 334 3.67 -7.21 -2.05
C ILE A 334 4.29 -8.42 -2.72
N ALA A 335 4.39 -9.58 -2.03
CA ALA A 335 4.95 -10.78 -2.63
C ALA A 335 4.19 -11.22 -3.88
N ARG A 336 2.85 -11.17 -3.87
CA ARG A 336 2.04 -11.46 -5.06
C ARG A 336 2.30 -10.44 -6.17
N LEU A 337 2.13 -9.14 -5.88
CA LEU A 337 2.19 -8.10 -6.92
C LEU A 337 3.61 -7.95 -7.51
N ALA A 338 4.63 -8.15 -6.69
CA ALA A 338 6.03 -8.06 -7.11
C ALA A 338 6.47 -9.27 -7.94
N ALA A 339 5.87 -10.44 -7.72
CA ALA A 339 6.11 -11.65 -8.51
C ALA A 339 5.21 -11.74 -9.77
N ALA A 340 4.07 -11.06 -9.78
CA ALA A 340 3.18 -11.02 -10.96
C ALA A 340 3.81 -10.23 -12.12
N PRO A 341 3.41 -10.51 -13.38
CA PRO A 341 3.63 -9.58 -14.49
C PRO A 341 2.93 -8.25 -14.23
N ALA A 342 3.28 -7.21 -15.00
CA ALA A 342 2.55 -5.94 -14.93
C ALA A 342 1.06 -6.14 -15.28
N ALA A 343 0.18 -5.29 -14.74
CA ALA A 343 -1.21 -5.27 -15.18
C ALA A 343 -1.30 -4.74 -16.62
N PRO A 344 -2.25 -5.22 -17.45
CA PRO A 344 -2.54 -4.59 -18.73
C PRO A 344 -2.83 -3.10 -18.54
N THR A 345 -2.21 -2.21 -19.33
CA THR A 345 -2.40 -0.76 -19.16
C THR A 345 -3.79 -0.29 -19.59
N THR A 346 -4.39 -0.99 -20.55
CA THR A 346 -5.71 -0.70 -21.11
C THR A 346 -6.47 -1.98 -21.42
N VAL A 347 -7.78 -1.95 -21.21
CA VAL A 347 -8.73 -2.99 -21.60
C VAL A 347 -9.88 -2.32 -22.34
N GLY A 348 -10.07 -2.70 -23.60
CA GLY A 348 -11.11 -2.18 -24.48
C GLY A 348 -12.24 -3.19 -24.66
N LEU A 349 -13.47 -2.72 -24.51
CA LEU A 349 -14.69 -3.49 -24.68
C LEU A 349 -15.44 -3.02 -25.93
N VAL A 350 -15.93 -3.98 -26.71
CA VAL A 350 -16.84 -3.78 -27.84
C VAL A 350 -17.97 -4.80 -27.74
N GLY A 351 -19.21 -4.32 -27.64
CA GLY A 351 -20.38 -5.19 -27.49
C GLY A 351 -21.72 -4.49 -27.74
N ASP A 352 -21.69 -3.32 -28.36
CA ASP A 352 -22.90 -2.50 -28.58
C ASP A 352 -23.95 -3.30 -29.35
N LEU A 353 -25.18 -3.34 -28.83
CA LEU A 353 -26.32 -4.07 -29.41
C LEU A 353 -26.06 -5.56 -29.66
N SER A 354 -25.19 -6.18 -28.85
CA SER A 354 -24.79 -7.59 -28.94
C SER A 354 -24.99 -8.32 -27.62
N ARG A 355 -25.27 -9.63 -27.69
CA ARG A 355 -25.25 -10.51 -26.51
C ARG A 355 -23.84 -10.99 -26.14
N ASP A 356 -22.89 -10.81 -27.05
CA ASP A 356 -21.49 -11.16 -26.86
C ASP A 356 -20.64 -9.90 -26.68
N THR A 357 -19.63 -9.97 -25.82
CA THR A 357 -18.66 -8.87 -25.64
C THR A 357 -17.29 -9.29 -26.14
N GLN A 358 -16.72 -8.51 -27.05
CA GLN A 358 -15.32 -8.59 -27.43
C GLN A 358 -14.48 -7.80 -26.43
N VAL A 359 -13.46 -8.46 -25.88
CA VAL A 359 -12.51 -7.90 -24.93
C VAL A 359 -11.14 -7.91 -25.58
N SER A 360 -10.42 -6.80 -25.50
CA SER A 360 -9.04 -6.67 -26.02
C SER A 360 -8.18 -5.86 -25.07
N TRP A 361 -6.88 -6.13 -25.04
CA TRP A 361 -5.94 -5.43 -24.15
C TRP A 361 -4.56 -5.36 -24.76
N THR A 362 -3.73 -4.48 -24.19
CA THR A 362 -2.31 -4.41 -24.57
C THR A 362 -1.56 -5.64 -24.02
N PRO A 363 -0.84 -6.41 -24.86
CA PRO A 363 -0.02 -7.52 -24.39
C PRO A 363 1.02 -7.05 -23.35
N VAL A 364 1.13 -7.80 -22.26
CA VAL A 364 2.09 -7.59 -21.19
C VAL A 364 3.32 -8.50 -21.41
N PRO A 365 4.53 -7.93 -21.53
CA PRO A 365 5.76 -8.73 -21.56
C PRO A 365 5.90 -9.65 -20.35
N GLY A 366 6.25 -10.92 -20.59
CA GLY A 366 6.42 -11.91 -19.52
C GLY A 366 5.14 -12.56 -19.00
N ALA A 367 3.95 -12.13 -19.47
CA ALA A 367 2.70 -12.82 -19.15
C ALA A 367 2.60 -14.17 -19.87
N ALA A 368 2.24 -15.22 -19.13
CA ALA A 368 1.98 -16.57 -19.65
C ALA A 368 0.50 -16.78 -20.05
N GLY A 369 -0.35 -15.81 -19.76
CA GLY A 369 -1.78 -15.82 -20.06
C GLY A 369 -2.48 -14.64 -19.40
N TYR A 370 -3.80 -14.56 -19.55
CA TYR A 370 -4.62 -13.51 -18.96
C TYR A 370 -5.87 -14.10 -18.34
N ARG A 371 -6.33 -13.48 -17.25
CA ARG A 371 -7.61 -13.79 -16.64
C ARG A 371 -8.59 -12.67 -16.91
N ILE A 372 -9.63 -12.98 -17.67
CA ILE A 372 -10.78 -12.10 -17.85
C ILE A 372 -11.76 -12.38 -16.72
N ARG A 373 -12.25 -11.33 -16.07
CA ARG A 373 -13.25 -11.40 -15.00
C ARG A 373 -14.46 -10.60 -15.36
N TRP A 374 -15.62 -11.03 -14.90
CA TRP A 374 -16.82 -10.21 -14.98
C TRP A 374 -17.79 -10.45 -13.84
N ARG A 375 -18.65 -9.44 -13.65
CA ARG A 375 -19.71 -9.42 -12.64
C ARG A 375 -20.89 -8.61 -13.17
N ALA A 376 -22.07 -8.89 -12.63
CA ALA A 376 -23.22 -8.03 -12.88
C ALA A 376 -22.92 -6.61 -12.39
N ASN A 377 -23.42 -5.62 -13.13
CA ASN A 377 -23.13 -4.19 -12.89
C ASN A 377 -23.71 -3.64 -11.57
N ASP A 378 -24.50 -4.42 -10.84
CA ASP A 378 -25.12 -4.11 -9.54
C ASP A 378 -24.39 -4.74 -8.32
N THR A 379 -23.34 -5.53 -8.56
CA THR A 379 -22.56 -6.18 -7.49
C THR A 379 -21.25 -5.42 -7.20
N SER A 380 -20.33 -5.99 -6.42
CA SER A 380 -18.99 -5.41 -6.20
C SER A 380 -17.86 -6.42 -6.35
N ALA A 381 -18.10 -7.68 -5.97
CA ALA A 381 -17.17 -8.78 -6.14
C ALA A 381 -17.20 -9.35 -7.56
N TRP A 382 -16.03 -9.75 -8.07
CA TRP A 382 -15.93 -10.50 -9.32
C TRP A 382 -16.58 -11.88 -9.16
N ALA A 383 -17.50 -12.25 -10.04
CA ALA A 383 -18.31 -13.46 -9.89
C ALA A 383 -17.85 -14.59 -10.82
N LYS A 384 -17.41 -14.26 -12.03
CA LYS A 384 -17.01 -15.21 -13.07
C LYS A 384 -15.64 -14.83 -13.62
N SER A 385 -14.92 -15.84 -14.12
CA SER A 385 -13.64 -15.63 -14.78
C SER A 385 -13.37 -16.68 -15.84
N GLN A 386 -12.49 -16.33 -16.78
CA GLN A 386 -11.99 -17.21 -17.82
C GLN A 386 -10.52 -16.87 -18.09
N ASP A 387 -9.67 -17.90 -18.07
CA ASP A 387 -8.26 -17.76 -18.46
C ASP A 387 -8.11 -17.99 -19.96
N VAL A 388 -7.32 -17.14 -20.61
CA VAL A 388 -7.13 -17.14 -22.05
C VAL A 388 -5.68 -16.91 -22.43
N GLN A 389 -5.35 -17.34 -23.65
CA GLN A 389 -4.09 -17.05 -24.32
C GLN A 389 -4.29 -15.92 -25.34
N GLY A 390 -3.24 -15.15 -25.61
CA GLY A 390 -3.30 -13.99 -26.52
C GLY A 390 -3.82 -12.71 -25.86
N SER A 391 -4.17 -11.71 -26.65
CA SER A 391 -4.50 -10.35 -26.17
C SER A 391 -5.93 -9.90 -26.51
N SER A 392 -6.80 -10.85 -26.85
CA SER A 392 -8.22 -10.63 -27.07
C SER A 392 -9.03 -11.91 -26.86
N ALA A 393 -10.31 -11.75 -26.53
CA ALA A 393 -11.26 -12.85 -26.43
C ALA A 393 -12.69 -12.36 -26.71
N VAL A 394 -13.61 -13.31 -26.93
CA VAL A 394 -15.04 -13.04 -27.01
C VAL A 394 -15.75 -13.77 -25.87
N LEU A 395 -16.42 -13.01 -24.99
CA LEU A 395 -17.28 -13.55 -23.96
C LEU A 395 -18.69 -13.77 -24.56
N LYS A 396 -19.08 -15.03 -24.70
CA LYS A 396 -20.37 -15.42 -25.28
C LYS A 396 -21.50 -15.25 -24.27
N GLN A 397 -22.60 -14.64 -24.70
CA GLN A 397 -23.78 -14.38 -23.84
C GLN A 397 -23.43 -13.60 -22.55
N VAL A 398 -22.47 -12.67 -22.65
CA VAL A 398 -22.11 -11.72 -21.60
C VAL A 398 -22.23 -10.32 -22.21
N PRO A 399 -23.44 -9.72 -22.22
CA PRO A 399 -23.65 -8.36 -22.74
C PRO A 399 -22.89 -7.35 -21.89
N VAL A 400 -22.22 -6.40 -22.54
CA VAL A 400 -21.42 -5.36 -21.87
C VAL A 400 -22.28 -4.43 -21.01
N ASP A 401 -23.53 -4.18 -21.41
CA ASP A 401 -24.43 -3.29 -20.68
C ASP A 401 -24.86 -3.86 -19.32
N ASP A 402 -24.87 -5.20 -19.19
CA ASP A 402 -25.28 -5.91 -17.97
C ASP A 402 -24.08 -6.24 -17.05
N ASN A 403 -22.85 -6.11 -17.55
CA ASN A 403 -21.66 -6.65 -16.88
C ASN A 403 -20.49 -5.67 -16.88
N PHE A 404 -19.84 -5.56 -15.72
CA PHE A 404 -18.49 -5.03 -15.65
C PHE A 404 -17.46 -6.11 -15.93
N ILE A 405 -16.40 -5.75 -16.65
CA ILE A 405 -15.35 -6.67 -17.12
C ILE A 405 -13.98 -6.10 -16.74
N ALA A 406 -13.05 -6.96 -16.34
CA ALA A 406 -11.65 -6.59 -16.10
C ALA A 406 -10.70 -7.69 -16.56
N VAL A 407 -9.43 -7.32 -16.80
CA VAL A 407 -8.38 -8.27 -17.22
C VAL A 407 -7.14 -8.14 -16.33
N SER A 408 -6.62 -9.27 -15.88
CA SER A 408 -5.31 -9.38 -15.22
C SER A 408 -4.34 -10.18 -16.09
N ALA A 409 -3.04 -9.91 -15.94
CA ALA A 409 -1.98 -10.75 -16.49
C ALA A 409 -1.62 -11.86 -15.50
N LEU A 410 -1.27 -13.04 -16.03
CA LEU A 410 -0.88 -14.22 -15.26
C LEU A 410 0.58 -14.59 -15.56
N ALA A 411 1.35 -14.88 -14.52
CA ALA A 411 2.63 -15.58 -14.61
C ALA A 411 2.42 -17.08 -14.90
N ALA A 412 3.49 -17.77 -15.25
CA ALA A 412 3.46 -19.21 -15.55
C ALA A 412 3.05 -20.07 -14.34
N ASP A 413 3.25 -19.58 -13.12
CA ASP A 413 2.83 -20.24 -11.87
C ASP A 413 1.40 -19.85 -11.42
N GLY A 414 0.69 -19.05 -12.23
CA GLY A 414 -0.64 -18.53 -11.93
C GLY A 414 -0.66 -17.27 -11.06
N THR A 415 0.50 -16.74 -10.64
CA THR A 415 0.58 -15.46 -9.92
C THR A 415 0.04 -14.34 -10.80
N GLU A 416 -0.72 -13.43 -10.20
CA GLU A 416 -1.62 -12.57 -10.93
C GLU A 416 -1.49 -11.09 -10.56
N SER A 417 -1.50 -10.23 -11.60
CA SER A 417 -1.49 -8.77 -11.50
C SER A 417 -2.80 -8.20 -10.95
N LEU A 418 -2.81 -6.91 -10.61
CA LEU A 418 -4.07 -6.18 -10.42
C LEU A 418 -4.97 -6.30 -11.66
N PRO A 419 -6.31 -6.37 -11.48
CA PRO A 419 -7.24 -6.34 -12.59
C PRO A 419 -7.38 -4.92 -13.13
N THR A 420 -7.26 -4.78 -14.45
CA THR A 420 -7.52 -3.53 -15.16
C THR A 420 -8.96 -3.53 -15.65
N PHE A 421 -9.74 -2.55 -15.19
CA PHE A 421 -11.13 -2.36 -15.60
C PHE A 421 -11.25 -2.08 -17.10
N GLY A 422 -12.23 -2.72 -17.75
CA GLY A 422 -12.55 -2.54 -19.16
C GLY A 422 -13.40 -1.30 -19.41
N GLY A 423 -12.90 -0.40 -20.25
CA GLY A 423 -13.65 0.76 -20.74
C GLY A 423 -14.11 0.56 -22.19
N ARG A 424 -14.85 1.54 -22.73
CA ARG A 424 -15.22 1.51 -24.15
C ARG A 424 -13.94 1.62 -24.98
N ALA A 425 -13.82 0.77 -26.00
CA ALA A 425 -12.73 0.91 -26.95
C ALA A 425 -12.78 2.31 -27.62
N PRO A 426 -11.63 2.97 -27.87
CA PRO A 426 -11.62 4.24 -28.61
C PRO A 426 -12.36 4.08 -29.95
N ARG A 427 -13.26 5.01 -30.26
CA ARG A 427 -13.87 5.08 -31.60
C ARG A 427 -12.75 5.38 -32.60
N ARG A 428 -12.63 4.54 -33.63
CA ARG A 428 -11.68 4.75 -34.74
C ARG A 428 -12.06 5.93 -35.59
#